data_AF-H2C7Y4-F1
#
_entry.id   AF-H2C7Y4-F1
#
_cell.length_a   1.000
_cell.length_b   1.000
_cell.length_c   1.000
_cell.angle_alpha   90.00
_cell.angle_beta   90.00
_cell.angle_gamma   90.00
#
_symmetry.space_group_name_H-M   'P 1'
#
loop_
_entity.id
_entity.type
_entity.pdbx_description
1 polymer ?
#
loop_
_entity_poly.entity_id
_entity_poly.type
_entity_poly.pdbx_seq_one_letter_code
_entity_poly.pdbx_strand_id
1 'polypeptide(L)'
;MVFEQEIELLSIIILLELSIMYLILSKFYDRLKLNEQRLSDLMLLQVFREILAFVSDQDIVEQGLVGSLMNMKDRDLLDYLRSKIWDIRSDLNTISDRIAKFYDVERSLNKIRSYFFQIRWMLVITIIAIPLSLILPKELSLVTLGLAFSLELVSLYYNFISIFLYIRLSKHYSDALKSLESL
;
A
#
# COMPACT_ATOMS: atom_id res chain seq x y z
N MET A 1 -26.41 -31.93 -18.59
CA MET A 1 -25.11 -32.62 -18.65
C MET A 1 -24.10 -31.76 -19.37
N VAL A 2 -24.25 -31.47 -20.68
CA VAL A 2 -23.30 -30.64 -21.44
C VAL A 2 -23.00 -29.27 -20.79
N PHE A 3 -24.03 -28.50 -20.43
CA PHE A 3 -23.86 -27.18 -19.80
C PHE A 3 -23.18 -27.20 -18.41
N GLU A 4 -23.40 -28.26 -17.62
CA GLU A 4 -22.81 -28.40 -16.28
C GLU A 4 -21.32 -28.75 -16.38
N GLN A 5 -20.98 -29.60 -17.34
CA GLN A 5 -19.59 -29.95 -17.66
C GLN A 5 -18.80 -28.76 -18.22
N GLU A 6 -19.44 -27.89 -19.01
CA GLU A 6 -18.82 -26.65 -19.51
C GLU A 6 -18.49 -25.67 -18.38
N ILE A 7 -19.41 -25.48 -17.42
CA ILE A 7 -19.19 -24.62 -16.24
C ILE A 7 -18.08 -25.18 -15.36
N GLU A 8 -18.07 -26.49 -15.14
CA GLU A 8 -17.04 -27.16 -14.35
C GLU A 8 -15.66 -27.02 -14.99
N LEU A 9 -15.54 -27.27 -16.30
CA LEU A 9 -14.29 -27.09 -17.04
C LEU A 9 -13.79 -25.64 -16.95
N LEU A 10 -14.70 -24.67 -17.09
CA LEU A 10 -14.37 -23.26 -16.98
C LEU A 10 -13.87 -22.90 -15.57
N SER A 11 -14.56 -23.37 -14.53
CA SER A 11 -14.16 -23.17 -13.12
C SER A 11 -12.78 -23.78 -12.86
N ILE A 12 -12.48 -24.96 -13.40
CA ILE A 12 -11.14 -25.58 -13.28
C ILE A 12 -10.06 -24.72 -13.96
N ILE A 13 -10.33 -24.19 -15.16
CA ILE A 13 -9.38 -23.32 -15.87
C ILE A 13 -9.10 -22.05 -15.06
N ILE A 14 -10.14 -21.40 -14.53
CA ILE A 14 -10.01 -20.19 -13.73
C ILE A 14 -9.31 -20.50 -12.41
N LEU A 15 -9.61 -21.61 -11.76
CA LEU A 15 -8.93 -22.06 -10.54
C LEU A 15 -7.43 -22.28 -10.78
N LEU A 16 -7.04 -22.83 -11.92
CA LEU A 16 -5.63 -22.96 -12.31
C LEU A 16 -4.97 -21.59 -12.47
N GLU A 17 -5.60 -20.66 -13.18
CA GLU A 17 -5.10 -19.30 -13.35
C GLU A 17 -4.95 -18.58 -12.00
N LEU A 18 -5.98 -18.66 -11.16
CA LEU A 18 -5.99 -18.11 -9.81
C LEU A 18 -4.87 -18.71 -8.94
N SER A 19 -4.63 -20.02 -9.06
CA SER A 19 -3.57 -20.71 -8.32
C SER A 19 -2.18 -20.23 -8.76
N ILE A 20 -1.95 -20.07 -10.07
CA ILE A 20 -0.70 -19.52 -10.61
C ILE A 20 -0.49 -18.09 -10.11
N MET A 21 -1.51 -17.25 -10.22
CA MET A 21 -1.49 -15.87 -9.73
C MET A 21 -1.23 -15.81 -8.22
N TYR A 22 -1.86 -16.68 -7.44
CA TYR A 22 -1.63 -16.75 -5.99
C TYR A 22 -0.20 -17.17 -5.64
N LEU A 23 0.43 -18.06 -6.41
CA LEU A 23 1.85 -18.39 -6.22
C LEU A 23 2.77 -17.18 -6.48
N ILE A 24 2.46 -16.37 -7.49
CA ILE A 24 3.18 -15.12 -7.75
C ILE A 24 3.01 -14.16 -6.57
N LEU A 25 1.76 -13.95 -6.12
CA LEU A 25 1.46 -13.11 -4.97
C LEU A 25 2.13 -13.62 -3.69
N SER A 26 2.21 -14.93 -3.47
CA SER A 26 2.89 -15.53 -2.32
C SER A 26 4.37 -15.16 -2.29
N LYS A 27 5.06 -15.25 -3.43
CA LYS A 27 6.47 -14.84 -3.51
C LYS A 27 6.65 -13.35 -3.19
N PHE A 28 5.74 -12.50 -3.66
CA PHE A 28 5.77 -11.08 -3.33
C PHE A 28 5.48 -10.81 -1.86
N TYR A 29 4.49 -11.50 -1.29
CA TYR A 29 4.14 -11.40 0.11
C TYR A 29 5.28 -11.84 1.03
N ASP A 30 5.99 -12.92 0.71
CA ASP A 30 7.14 -13.38 1.51
C ASP A 30 8.28 -12.35 1.50
N ARG A 31 8.59 -11.78 0.32
CA ARG A 31 9.57 -10.69 0.21
C ARG A 31 9.14 -9.44 0.96
N LEU A 32 7.84 -9.12 0.91
CA LEU A 32 7.26 -7.99 1.63
C LEU A 32 7.43 -8.21 3.14
N LYS A 33 7.04 -9.37 3.66
CA LYS A 33 7.11 -9.72 5.08
C LYS A 33 8.52 -9.64 5.64
N LEU A 34 9.53 -10.05 4.86
CA LEU A 34 10.94 -9.94 5.26
C LEU A 34 11.42 -8.48 5.36
N ASN A 35 10.86 -7.58 4.56
CA ASN A 35 11.31 -6.19 4.44
C ASN A 35 10.32 -5.17 5.01
N GLU A 36 9.18 -5.61 5.54
CA GLU A 36 8.06 -4.75 5.95
C GLU A 36 8.49 -3.78 7.03
N GLN A 37 9.14 -4.29 8.07
CA GLN A 37 9.63 -3.48 9.18
C GLN A 37 10.68 -2.47 8.69
N ARG A 38 11.62 -2.92 7.86
CA ARG A 38 12.63 -2.04 7.26
C ARG A 38 12.01 -0.92 6.42
N LEU A 39 10.97 -1.22 5.64
CA LEU A 39 10.24 -0.22 4.85
C LEU A 39 9.54 0.80 5.76
N SER A 40 8.87 0.34 6.81
CA SER A 40 8.20 1.23 7.78
C SER A 40 9.22 2.12 8.49
N ASP A 41 10.31 1.54 9.00
CA ASP A 41 11.38 2.24 9.69
C ASP A 41 12.03 3.31 8.79
N LEU A 42 12.30 2.98 7.51
CA LEU A 42 12.85 3.95 6.55
C LEU A 42 11.91 5.13 6.32
N MET A 43 10.62 4.88 6.14
CA MET A 43 9.64 5.95 5.93
C MET A 43 9.47 6.81 7.19
N LEU A 44 9.50 6.21 8.38
CA LEU A 44 9.44 6.92 9.65
C LEU A 44 10.70 7.78 9.87
N LEU A 45 11.88 7.26 9.52
CA LEU A 45 13.13 8.02 9.53
C LEU A 45 13.07 9.23 8.60
N GLN A 46 12.44 9.11 7.42
CA GLN A 46 12.24 10.26 6.54
C GLN A 46 11.37 11.33 7.19
N VAL A 47 10.22 10.94 7.74
CA VAL A 47 9.33 11.87 8.46
C VAL A 47 10.10 12.56 9.60
N PHE A 48 10.81 11.78 10.40
CA PHE A 48 11.61 12.30 11.50
C PHE A 48 12.71 13.26 11.04
N ARG A 49 13.39 12.96 9.93
CA ARG A 49 14.41 13.83 9.33
C ARG A 49 13.82 15.17 8.91
N GLU A 50 12.67 15.19 8.24
CA GLU A 50 12.04 16.44 7.80
C GLU A 50 11.55 17.27 9.00
N ILE A 51 11.08 16.62 10.07
CA ILE A 51 10.74 17.31 11.33
C ILE A 51 11.99 17.90 11.99
N LEU A 52 13.09 17.15 12.07
CA LEU A 52 14.35 17.64 12.63
C LEU A 52 14.92 18.80 11.81
N ALA A 53 14.88 18.71 10.49
CA ALA A 53 15.30 19.79 9.60
C ALA A 53 14.48 21.05 9.85
N PHE A 54 13.15 20.92 9.94
CA PHE A 54 12.27 22.03 10.27
C PHE A 54 12.60 22.66 11.63
N VAL A 55 12.73 21.87 12.70
CA VAL A 55 13.05 22.40 14.04
C VAL A 55 14.42 23.08 14.05
N SER A 56 15.44 22.46 13.44
CA SER A 56 16.79 23.01 13.37
C SER A 56 16.84 24.33 12.58
N ASP A 57 16.12 24.43 11.47
CA ASP A 57 16.05 25.65 10.68
C ASP A 57 15.31 26.76 11.44
N GLN A 58 14.28 26.44 12.21
CA GLN A 58 13.61 27.43 13.06
C GLN A 58 14.50 27.90 14.22
N ASP A 59 15.24 27.02 14.89
CA ASP A 59 16.18 27.37 15.96
C ASP A 59 17.31 28.29 15.46
N ILE A 60 17.85 28.02 14.26
CA ILE A 60 18.85 28.87 13.61
C ILE A 60 18.25 30.24 13.25
N VAL A 61 17.00 30.26 12.78
CA VAL A 61 16.28 31.51 12.46
C VAL A 61 16.02 32.34 13.71
N GLU A 62 15.59 31.74 14.84
CA GLU A 62 15.42 32.46 16.11
C GLU A 62 16.72 33.09 16.61
N GLN A 63 17.84 32.38 16.50
CA GLN A 63 19.16 32.93 16.89
C GLN A 63 19.62 34.07 15.98
N GLY A 64 19.28 34.05 14.68
CA GLY A 64 19.59 35.12 13.73
C GLY A 64 18.65 36.34 13.77
N LEU A 65 17.41 36.16 14.26
CA LEU A 65 16.40 37.20 14.38
C LEU A 65 16.76 38.26 15.44
N VAL A 66 17.35 37.85 16.56
CA VAL A 66 17.66 38.74 17.69
C VAL A 66 18.64 39.86 17.28
N GLY A 67 19.53 39.62 16.32
CA GLY A 67 20.48 40.63 15.82
C GLY A 67 20.02 41.44 14.61
N SER A 68 19.16 40.87 13.74
CA SER A 68 18.79 41.47 12.45
C SER A 68 17.53 42.35 12.50
N LEU A 69 16.62 42.10 13.46
CA LEU A 69 15.36 42.85 13.60
C LEU A 69 15.52 44.22 14.26
N MET A 70 16.62 44.46 15.01
CA MET A 70 16.79 45.68 15.82
C MET A 70 16.86 46.99 15.01
N ASN A 71 17.07 46.93 13.69
CA ASN A 71 17.21 48.09 12.80
C ASN A 71 16.25 48.09 11.58
N MET A 72 15.30 47.16 11.50
CA MET A 72 14.36 47.10 10.37
C MET A 72 13.22 48.12 10.54
N LYS A 73 12.80 48.76 9.44
CA LYS A 73 11.58 49.58 9.42
C LYS A 73 10.35 48.69 9.41
N ASP A 74 9.24 49.16 9.97
CA ASP A 74 7.99 48.39 10.14
C ASP A 74 7.50 47.69 8.87
N ARG A 75 7.63 48.34 7.70
CA ARG A 75 7.22 47.75 6.41
C ARG A 75 8.10 46.57 6.01
N ASP A 76 9.41 46.72 6.16
CA ASP A 76 10.38 45.67 5.82
C ASP A 76 10.27 44.49 6.80
N LEU A 77 9.98 44.77 8.07
CA LEU A 77 9.68 43.78 9.09
C LEU A 77 8.41 42.97 8.74
N LEU A 78 7.33 43.63 8.30
CA LEU A 78 6.09 42.96 7.91
C LEU A 78 6.26 42.07 6.68
N ASP A 79 6.99 42.54 5.66
CA ASP A 79 7.26 41.75 4.45
C ASP A 79 8.16 40.55 4.76
N TYR A 80 9.16 40.73 5.64
CA TYR A 80 9.99 39.65 6.15
C TYR A 80 9.17 38.60 6.94
N LEU A 81 8.31 39.02 7.87
CA LEU A 81 7.44 38.13 8.62
C LEU A 81 6.49 37.36 7.71
N ARG A 82 5.94 38.00 6.68
CA ARG A 82 5.11 37.32 5.66
C ARG A 82 5.89 36.26 4.90
N SER A 83 7.12 36.56 4.49
CA SER A 83 7.99 35.57 3.84
C SER A 83 8.23 34.38 4.75
N LYS A 84 8.58 34.62 6.02
CA LYS A 84 8.82 33.54 7.00
C LYS A 84 7.59 32.68 7.27
N ILE A 85 6.42 33.30 7.39
CA ILE A 85 5.15 32.57 7.52
C ILE A 85 4.90 31.69 6.29
N TRP A 86 5.25 32.15 5.09
CA TRP A 86 5.11 31.39 3.86
C TRP A 86 6.09 30.21 3.79
N ASP A 87 7.34 30.43 4.16
CA ASP A 87 8.38 29.38 4.23
C ASP A 87 7.96 28.28 5.22
N ILE A 88 7.58 28.66 6.45
CA ILE A 88 7.07 27.72 7.48
C ILE A 88 5.89 26.92 6.95
N ARG A 89 4.95 27.56 6.25
CA ARG A 89 3.80 26.87 5.67
C ARG A 89 4.24 25.85 4.62
N SER A 90 5.24 26.17 3.78
CA SER A 90 5.78 25.26 2.77
C SER A 90 6.42 24.03 3.42
N ASP A 91 7.20 24.21 4.48
CA ASP A 91 7.86 23.13 5.20
C ASP A 91 6.83 22.22 5.89
N LEU A 92 5.82 22.81 6.55
CA LEU A 92 4.72 22.06 7.16
C LEU A 92 3.93 21.22 6.14
N ASN A 93 3.70 21.76 4.93
CA ASN A 93 3.08 20.97 3.86
C ASN A 93 3.96 19.79 3.44
N THR A 94 5.28 20.00 3.34
CA THR A 94 6.23 18.93 3.00
C THR A 94 6.23 17.81 4.05
N ILE A 95 6.24 18.17 5.33
CA ILE A 95 6.12 17.21 6.44
C ILE A 95 4.78 16.46 6.36
N SER A 96 3.67 17.18 6.15
CA SER A 96 2.34 16.57 6.01
C SER A 96 2.29 15.55 4.86
N ASP A 97 2.89 15.86 3.71
CA ASP A 97 2.94 14.97 2.56
C ASP A 97 3.76 13.69 2.85
N ARG A 98 4.85 13.82 3.62
CA ARG A 98 5.68 12.68 4.04
C ARG A 98 4.94 11.78 5.03
N ILE A 99 4.23 12.37 6.00
CA ILE A 99 3.35 11.65 6.93
C ILE A 99 2.24 10.92 6.17
N ALA A 100 1.59 11.58 5.23
CA ALA A 100 0.55 10.97 4.40
C ALA A 100 1.09 9.77 3.60
N LYS A 101 2.29 9.89 3.00
CA LYS A 101 2.95 8.77 2.32
C LYS A 101 3.24 7.59 3.24
N PHE A 102 3.68 7.85 4.48
CA PHE A 102 3.89 6.81 5.49
C PHE A 102 2.60 6.03 5.77
N TYR A 103 1.50 6.74 6.05
CA TYR A 103 0.20 6.09 6.30
C TYR A 103 -0.34 5.32 5.09
N ASP A 104 -0.13 5.84 3.87
CA ASP A 104 -0.50 5.16 2.63
C ASP A 104 0.27 3.83 2.46
N VAL A 105 1.54 3.81 2.84
CA VAL A 105 2.39 2.60 2.84
C VAL A 105 1.86 1.59 3.85
N GLU A 106 1.67 1.96 5.12
CA GLU A 106 1.12 1.07 6.15
C GLU A 106 -0.25 0.51 5.76
N ARG A 107 -1.13 1.36 5.24
CA ARG A 107 -2.45 0.94 4.77
C ARG A 107 -2.35 -0.07 3.63
N SER A 108 -1.42 0.13 2.70
CA SER A 108 -1.21 -0.77 1.57
C SER A 108 -0.64 -2.12 2.02
N LEU A 109 0.30 -2.12 2.97
CA LEU A 109 0.83 -3.34 3.59
C LEU A 109 -0.28 -4.16 4.26
N ASN A 110 -1.10 -3.50 5.08
CA ASN A 110 -2.23 -4.14 5.77
C ASN A 110 -3.27 -4.70 4.78
N LYS A 111 -3.57 -3.97 3.70
CA LYS A 111 -4.46 -4.47 2.64
C LYS A 111 -3.91 -5.71 1.96
N ILE A 112 -2.63 -5.71 1.55
CA ILE A 112 -2.00 -6.87 0.90
C ILE A 112 -2.06 -8.08 1.83
N ARG A 113 -1.75 -7.92 3.12
CA ARG A 113 -1.82 -9.00 4.11
C ARG A 113 -3.24 -9.56 4.25
N SER A 114 -4.23 -8.66 4.37
CA SER A 114 -5.64 -9.06 4.49
C SER A 114 -6.12 -9.82 3.24
N TYR A 115 -5.87 -9.28 2.05
CA TYR A 115 -6.26 -9.91 0.79
C TYR A 115 -5.53 -11.24 0.57
N PHE A 116 -4.23 -11.33 0.88
CA PHE A 116 -3.49 -12.58 0.79
C PHE A 116 -4.16 -13.71 1.60
N PHE A 117 -4.56 -13.41 2.84
CA PHE A 117 -5.24 -14.40 3.68
C PHE A 117 -6.65 -14.74 3.16
N GLN A 118 -7.41 -13.75 2.71
CA GLN A 118 -8.75 -13.96 2.13
C GLN A 118 -8.68 -14.84 0.88
N ILE A 119 -7.78 -14.53 -0.07
CA ILE A 119 -7.57 -15.32 -1.28
C ILE A 119 -7.18 -16.75 -0.94
N ARG A 120 -6.30 -16.95 0.06
CA ARG A 120 -5.91 -18.30 0.50
C ARG A 120 -7.12 -19.12 0.93
N TRP A 121 -8.03 -18.54 1.72
CA TRP A 121 -9.23 -19.25 2.16
C TRP A 121 -10.24 -19.47 1.05
N MET A 122 -10.44 -18.48 0.18
CA MET A 122 -11.31 -18.63 -0.98
C MET A 122 -10.82 -19.77 -1.88
N LEU A 123 -9.51 -19.85 -2.15
CA LEU A 123 -8.89 -20.96 -2.89
C LEU A 123 -9.19 -22.32 -2.26
N VAL A 124 -9.00 -22.44 -0.93
CA VAL A 124 -9.28 -23.70 -0.20
C VAL A 124 -10.76 -24.07 -0.33
N ILE A 125 -11.67 -23.11 -0.18
CA ILE A 125 -13.11 -23.34 -0.30
C ILE A 125 -13.45 -23.80 -1.72
N THR A 126 -12.92 -23.14 -2.74
CA THR A 126 -13.16 -23.48 -4.15
C THR A 126 -12.65 -24.88 -4.49
N ILE A 127 -11.44 -25.25 -4.04
CA ILE A 127 -10.86 -26.58 -4.25
C ILE A 127 -11.73 -27.69 -3.64
N ILE A 128 -12.43 -27.41 -2.53
CA ILE A 128 -13.35 -28.36 -1.90
C ILE A 128 -14.73 -28.35 -2.58
N ALA A 129 -15.20 -27.17 -3.00
CA ALA A 129 -16.52 -26.98 -3.59
C ALA A 129 -16.68 -27.68 -4.95
N ILE A 130 -15.65 -27.67 -5.81
CA ILE A 130 -15.71 -28.28 -7.15
C ILE A 130 -15.90 -29.81 -7.07
N PRO A 131 -15.11 -30.59 -6.30
CA PRO A 131 -15.39 -32.02 -6.13
C PRO A 131 -16.72 -32.30 -5.43
N LEU A 132 -17.14 -31.43 -4.51
CA LEU A 132 -18.39 -31.60 -3.78
C LEU A 132 -19.60 -31.48 -4.71
N SER A 133 -19.56 -30.59 -5.72
CA SER A 133 -20.67 -30.44 -6.67
C SER A 133 -20.94 -31.72 -7.47
N LEU A 134 -19.93 -32.55 -7.71
CA LEU A 134 -20.07 -33.84 -8.43
C LEU A 134 -20.93 -34.88 -7.70
N ILE A 135 -21.07 -34.76 -6.37
CA ILE A 135 -21.77 -35.73 -5.52
C ILE A 135 -23.18 -35.23 -5.19
N LEU A 136 -23.45 -33.94 -5.39
CA LEU A 136 -24.70 -33.30 -5.02
C LEU A 136 -25.82 -33.53 -6.06
N PRO A 137 -27.09 -33.47 -5.62
CA PRO A 137 -28.22 -33.39 -6.54
C PRO A 137 -28.08 -32.19 -7.49
N LYS A 138 -28.56 -32.35 -8.73
CA LYS A 138 -28.33 -31.40 -9.84
C LYS A 138 -28.60 -29.92 -9.52
N GLU A 139 -29.68 -29.62 -8.79
CA GLU A 139 -30.01 -28.24 -8.41
C GLU A 139 -28.97 -27.65 -7.44
N LEU A 140 -28.51 -28.45 -6.48
CA LEU A 140 -27.49 -28.05 -5.51
C LEU A 140 -26.10 -28.00 -6.15
N SER A 141 -25.79 -28.93 -7.07
CA SER A 141 -24.55 -28.92 -7.86
C SER A 141 -24.34 -27.59 -8.58
N LEU A 142 -25.36 -27.12 -9.32
CA LEU A 142 -25.32 -25.85 -10.05
C LEU A 142 -25.13 -24.64 -9.14
N VAL A 143 -25.77 -24.63 -7.97
CA VAL A 143 -25.59 -23.56 -6.97
C VAL A 143 -24.17 -23.58 -6.42
N THR A 144 -23.64 -24.76 -6.05
CA THR A 144 -22.27 -24.91 -5.54
C THR A 144 -21.24 -24.49 -6.58
N LEU A 145 -21.40 -24.89 -7.85
CA LEU A 145 -20.54 -24.45 -8.95
C LEU A 145 -20.61 -22.94 -9.16
N GLY A 146 -21.80 -22.35 -9.13
CA GLY A 146 -21.97 -20.90 -9.26
C GLY A 146 -21.28 -20.12 -8.12
N LEU A 147 -21.33 -20.65 -6.90
CA LEU A 147 -20.63 -20.07 -5.74
C LEU A 147 -19.10 -20.23 -5.87
N ALA A 148 -18.62 -21.40 -6.28
CA ALA A 148 -17.19 -21.65 -6.51
C ALA A 148 -16.63 -20.68 -7.56
N PHE A 149 -17.31 -20.56 -8.69
CA PHE A 149 -16.97 -19.61 -9.76
C PHE A 149 -16.98 -18.16 -9.29
N SER A 150 -17.98 -17.76 -8.50
CA SER A 150 -18.06 -16.40 -7.94
C SER A 150 -16.88 -16.11 -7.01
N LEU A 151 -16.50 -17.08 -6.18
CA LEU A 151 -15.33 -16.97 -5.30
C LEU A 151 -14.02 -16.89 -6.08
N GLU A 152 -13.89 -17.64 -7.17
CA GLU A 152 -12.72 -17.58 -8.06
C GLU A 152 -12.54 -16.17 -8.64
N LEU A 153 -13.62 -15.58 -9.17
CA LEU A 153 -13.58 -14.23 -9.75
C LEU A 153 -13.23 -13.16 -8.71
N VAL A 154 -13.85 -13.22 -7.52
CA VAL A 154 -13.52 -12.29 -6.43
C VAL A 154 -12.06 -12.47 -5.99
N SER A 155 -11.59 -13.70 -5.91
CA SER A 155 -10.20 -14.01 -5.56
C SER A 155 -9.22 -13.46 -6.59
N LEU A 156 -9.51 -13.61 -7.89
CA LEU A 156 -8.70 -13.05 -8.97
C LEU A 156 -8.61 -11.53 -8.85
N TYR A 157 -9.75 -10.86 -8.64
CA TYR A 157 -9.80 -9.41 -8.44
C TYR A 157 -8.91 -8.95 -7.28
N TYR A 158 -8.99 -9.59 -6.12
CA TYR A 158 -8.13 -9.28 -4.98
C TYR A 158 -6.66 -9.60 -5.24
N ASN A 159 -6.37 -10.63 -6.02
CA ASN A 159 -5.02 -10.99 -6.41
C ASN A 159 -4.39 -9.88 -7.26
N PHE A 160 -5.10 -9.41 -8.29
CA PHE A 160 -4.69 -8.28 -9.12
C PHE A 160 -4.45 -7.01 -8.30
N ILE A 161 -5.36 -6.65 -7.39
CA ILE A 161 -5.17 -5.47 -6.52
C ILE A 161 -3.92 -5.63 -5.66
N SER A 162 -3.73 -6.81 -5.06
CA SER A 162 -2.59 -7.05 -4.17
C SER A 162 -1.26 -6.94 -4.92
N ILE A 163 -1.18 -7.48 -6.13
CA ILE A 163 -0.01 -7.35 -7.01
C ILE A 163 0.25 -5.88 -7.36
N PHE A 164 -0.80 -5.13 -7.73
CA PHE A 164 -0.65 -3.71 -8.08
C PHE A 164 -0.17 -2.87 -6.87
N LEU A 165 -0.74 -3.11 -5.69
CA LEU A 165 -0.31 -2.46 -4.45
C LEU A 165 1.15 -2.81 -4.14
N TYR A 166 1.56 -4.05 -4.34
CA TYR A 166 2.96 -4.46 -4.14
C TYR A 166 3.92 -3.70 -5.07
N ILE A 167 3.60 -3.58 -6.35
CA ILE A 167 4.40 -2.82 -7.32
C ILE A 167 4.52 -1.35 -6.89
N ARG A 168 3.39 -0.73 -6.48
CA ARG A 168 3.39 0.65 -5.98
C ARG A 168 4.26 0.82 -4.74
N LEU A 169 4.17 -0.10 -3.77
CA LEU A 169 5.01 -0.10 -2.57
C LEU A 169 6.49 -0.25 -2.89
N SER A 170 6.84 -1.14 -3.83
CA SER A 170 8.23 -1.33 -4.24
C SER A 170 8.84 -0.06 -4.84
N LYS A 171 8.05 0.72 -5.58
CA LYS A 171 8.46 2.04 -6.07
C LYS A 171 8.70 3.02 -4.93
N HIS A 172 7.77 3.12 -3.98
CA HIS A 172 7.94 3.98 -2.80
C HIS A 172 9.18 3.61 -1.98
N TYR A 173 9.46 2.31 -1.80
CA TYR A 173 10.69 1.84 -1.15
C TYR A 173 11.94 2.30 -1.90
N SER A 174 11.98 2.14 -3.22
CA SER A 174 13.13 2.55 -4.04
C SER A 174 13.38 4.05 -3.98
N ASP A 175 12.31 4.86 -4.07
CA ASP A 175 12.40 6.31 -3.98
C ASP A 175 12.89 6.73 -2.58
N ALA A 176 12.43 6.04 -1.54
CA ALA A 176 12.85 6.31 -0.18
C ALA A 176 14.34 6.00 0.05
N LEU A 177 14.80 4.85 -0.43
CA LEU A 177 16.20 4.43 -0.36
C LEU A 177 17.11 5.43 -1.08
N LYS A 178 16.77 5.83 -2.31
CA LYS A 178 17.54 6.82 -3.10
C LYS A 178 17.67 8.17 -2.40
N SER A 179 16.61 8.64 -1.76
CA SER A 179 16.65 9.92 -1.03
C SER A 179 17.44 9.89 0.29
N LEU A 180 17.84 8.70 0.73
CA LEU A 180 18.76 8.50 1.85
C LEU A 180 20.19 8.28 1.36
N GLU A 181 20.38 7.66 0.19
CA GLU A 181 21.69 7.42 -0.45
C GLU A 181 22.25 8.62 -1.23
N SER A 182 21.42 9.60 -1.61
CA SER A 182 21.86 10.83 -2.30
C SER A 182 22.50 11.87 -1.36
N LEU A 183 23.06 11.41 -0.24
CA LEU A 183 23.77 12.16 0.79
C LEU A 183 25.18 11.57 0.92
#